data_AF-A0A965YVA3-F1
#
_entry.id   AF-A0A965YVA3-F1
#
_cell.length_a   1.000
_cell.length_b   1.000
_cell.length_c   1.000
_cell.angle_alpha   90.00
_cell.angle_beta   90.00
_cell.angle_gamma   90.00
#
_symmetry.space_group_name_H-M   'P 1'
#
loop_
_entity.id
_entity.type
_entity.pdbx_description
1 polymer ?
#
loop_
_entity_poly.entity_id
_entity_poly.type
_entity_poly.pdbx_seq_one_letter_code
_entity_poly.pdbx_strand_id
1 'polypeptide(L)'
;MLKNELLSSQELQNLIIEDYIEPHNKPNEYKRIIDTLQNNNYLDMSIEILHAQLLRSIASCKKISKRVSQCWKIFLYSSDVEYILKLSENPHISKSYRTMLIVHAANIVAKTNLEEAIELLSQIEPTRYSYELEKFHYTIACDYAKNSEFQKASEVIKLVKDARYQYGFRAFNEALARDIGAIEKTLQEIETLHQAQFLNEDTYDAIIICVANAIVDFAPELTQNMLLALHQHWIDILELQENITVSLAHKDLDKALCYIDEVEIDDFKVNALKRILVDKNDALSLEKMIQKVQTFESPVARYEFFYELRIVYKVNLFEQVYAVAQLIKPYDEMSL
;
A
#
# COMPACT_ATOMS: atom_id res chain seq x y z
N MET A 1 1.60 19.81 37.58
CA MET A 1 2.92 19.63 36.96
C MET A 1 3.15 18.14 36.75
N LEU A 2 2.71 17.61 35.60
CA LEU A 2 3.06 16.26 35.17
C LEU A 2 4.06 16.43 34.03
N LYS A 3 5.31 16.03 34.28
CA LYS A 3 6.38 15.99 33.30
C LYS A 3 6.07 14.87 32.30
N ASN A 4 5.88 15.22 31.04
CA ASN A 4 6.03 14.29 29.92
C ASN A 4 7.52 14.03 29.75
N GLU A 5 8.03 12.97 30.38
CA GLU A 5 9.35 12.41 30.05
C GLU A 5 9.11 11.27 29.05
N LEU A 6 9.55 11.48 27.80
CA LEU A 6 9.71 10.43 26.80
C LEU A 6 10.64 9.36 27.37
N LEU A 7 10.20 8.10 27.33
CA LEU A 7 11.00 6.95 27.76
C LEU A 7 12.33 6.94 26.98
N SER A 8 13.43 6.82 27.71
CA SER A 8 14.75 6.64 27.11
C SER A 8 14.84 5.33 26.34
N SER A 9 15.75 5.23 25.35
CA SER A 9 15.97 3.99 24.58
C SER A 9 16.28 2.76 25.46
N GLN A 10 16.79 2.97 26.68
CA GLN A 10 17.05 1.91 27.65
C GLN A 10 15.74 1.39 28.30
N GLU A 11 14.77 2.27 28.52
CA GLU A 11 13.46 1.93 29.10
C GLU A 11 12.56 1.25 28.06
N LEU A 12 12.64 1.67 26.79
CA LEU A 12 12.03 0.98 25.65
C LEU A 12 12.65 -0.41 25.42
N GLN A 13 13.97 -0.55 25.60
CA GLN A 13 14.65 -1.86 25.56
C GLN A 13 14.18 -2.79 26.67
N ASN A 14 14.00 -2.30 27.89
CA ASN A 14 13.54 -3.12 29.01
C ASN A 14 12.07 -3.55 28.83
N LEU A 15 11.20 -2.67 28.30
CA LEU A 15 9.81 -3.02 27.94
C LEU A 15 9.73 -4.10 26.86
N ILE A 16 10.61 -4.04 25.85
CA ILE A 16 10.69 -5.06 24.79
C ILE A 16 11.32 -6.37 25.32
N ILE A 17 12.18 -6.30 26.33
CA ILE A 17 12.81 -7.48 26.96
C ILE A 17 11.82 -8.17 27.92
N GLU A 18 11.07 -7.42 28.73
CA GLU A 18 10.17 -7.97 29.76
C GLU A 18 8.86 -8.53 29.16
N ASP A 19 8.33 -7.96 28.07
CA ASP A 19 7.08 -8.46 27.46
C ASP A 19 7.28 -9.52 26.35
N TYR A 20 8.52 -9.77 25.89
CA TYR A 20 8.77 -10.63 24.70
C TYR A 20 9.81 -11.74 24.88
N ILE A 21 10.49 -11.85 26.03
CA ILE A 21 11.59 -12.83 26.28
C ILE A 21 11.27 -13.79 27.44
N GLU A 22 10.08 -14.35 27.51
CA GLU A 22 9.85 -15.62 28.21
C GLU A 22 8.85 -16.45 27.39
N PRO A 23 9.28 -17.23 26.38
CA PRO A 23 10.20 -18.34 26.59
C PRO A 23 11.14 -18.63 25.40
N HIS A 24 12.29 -19.26 25.68
CA HIS A 24 13.29 -19.82 24.74
C HIS A 24 14.54 -18.96 24.50
N ASN A 25 15.41 -18.94 25.53
CA ASN A 25 16.87 -19.00 25.50
C ASN A 25 17.56 -18.83 24.13
N LYS A 26 17.88 -17.58 23.76
CA LYS A 26 19.22 -17.13 23.31
C LYS A 26 19.24 -15.59 23.14
N PRO A 27 19.29 -14.82 24.24
CA PRO A 27 19.30 -13.34 24.20
C PRO A 27 20.50 -12.73 23.47
N ASN A 28 21.62 -13.45 23.39
CA ASN A 28 22.90 -12.92 22.90
C ASN A 28 23.07 -12.92 21.38
N GLU A 29 22.24 -13.68 20.62
CA GLU A 29 22.35 -13.71 19.16
C GLU A 29 21.66 -12.49 18.53
N TYR A 30 20.47 -12.10 19.00
CA TYR A 30 19.72 -10.97 18.43
C TYR A 30 20.30 -9.61 18.77
N LYS A 31 20.84 -9.43 19.97
CA LYS A 31 21.56 -8.21 20.34
C LYS A 31 22.77 -7.99 19.44
N ARG A 32 23.56 -9.04 19.17
CA ARG A 32 24.68 -8.99 18.21
C ARG A 32 24.25 -8.58 16.81
N ILE A 33 23.08 -9.03 16.37
CA ILE A 33 22.54 -8.71 15.05
C ILE A 33 22.16 -7.23 14.96
N ILE A 34 21.46 -6.70 15.96
CA ILE A 34 21.10 -5.29 16.05
C ILE A 34 22.35 -4.40 16.15
N ASP A 35 23.31 -4.79 16.99
CA ASP A 35 24.59 -4.09 17.14
C ASP A 35 25.36 -4.09 15.80
N THR A 36 25.29 -5.19 15.03
CA THR A 36 25.94 -5.28 13.71
C THR A 36 25.24 -4.41 12.66
N LEU A 37 23.91 -4.32 12.68
CA LEU A 37 23.14 -3.44 11.79
C LEU A 37 23.42 -1.96 12.05
N GLN A 38 23.44 -1.58 13.33
CA GLN A 38 23.73 -0.22 13.78
C GLN A 38 25.16 0.18 13.44
N ASN A 39 26.13 -0.73 13.59
CA ASN A 39 27.53 -0.46 13.26
C ASN A 39 27.81 -0.38 11.74
N ASN A 40 26.90 -0.86 10.89
CA ASN A 40 27.06 -0.85 9.43
C ASN A 40 26.07 0.11 8.72
N ASN A 41 25.45 1.05 9.44
CA ASN A 41 24.49 2.03 8.88
C ASN A 41 23.39 1.39 7.99
N TYR A 42 22.95 0.16 8.30
CA TYR A 42 21.91 -0.52 7.52
C TYR A 42 22.20 -0.67 6.01
N LEU A 43 23.49 -0.75 5.61
CA LEU A 43 23.89 -1.09 4.24
C LEU A 43 23.16 -2.36 3.74
N ASP A 44 22.74 -2.40 2.47
CA ASP A 44 21.91 -3.47 1.86
C ASP A 44 22.38 -4.90 2.18
N MET A 45 23.69 -5.12 2.17
CA MET A 45 24.31 -6.42 2.50
C MET A 45 24.12 -6.85 3.98
N SER A 46 23.90 -5.91 4.89
CA SER A 46 23.59 -6.17 6.30
C SER A 46 22.13 -6.60 6.49
N ILE A 47 21.23 -6.16 5.59
CA ILE A 47 19.82 -6.59 5.53
C ILE A 47 19.75 -8.03 4.98
N GLU A 48 20.57 -8.39 3.99
CA GLU A 48 20.66 -9.78 3.49
C GLU A 48 21.17 -10.77 4.56
N ILE A 49 22.14 -10.35 5.39
CA ILE A 49 22.62 -11.16 6.52
C ILE A 49 21.53 -11.28 7.60
N LEU A 50 20.78 -10.21 7.86
CA LEU A 50 19.62 -10.20 8.74
C LEU A 50 18.54 -11.17 8.25
N HIS A 51 18.23 -11.14 6.95
CA HIS A 51 17.32 -12.07 6.29
C HIS A 51 17.80 -13.50 6.52
N ALA A 52 19.05 -13.83 6.18
CA ALA A 52 19.59 -15.17 6.35
C ALA A 52 19.54 -15.69 7.80
N GLN A 53 19.67 -14.81 8.81
CA GLN A 53 19.59 -15.19 10.22
C GLN A 53 18.14 -15.30 10.73
N LEU A 54 17.24 -14.38 10.34
CA LEU A 54 15.80 -14.51 10.63
C LEU A 54 15.25 -15.81 10.05
N LEU A 55 15.70 -16.17 8.85
CA LEU A 55 15.34 -17.39 8.14
C LEU A 55 15.79 -18.68 8.85
N ARG A 56 16.99 -18.69 9.44
CA ARG A 56 17.45 -19.82 10.28
C ARG A 56 16.63 -19.94 11.56
N SER A 57 16.30 -18.81 12.18
CA SER A 57 15.46 -18.79 13.37
C SER A 57 14.03 -19.24 13.08
N ILE A 58 13.48 -18.88 11.91
CA ILE A 58 12.17 -19.33 11.44
C ILE A 58 12.17 -20.84 11.17
N ALA A 59 13.20 -21.39 10.51
CA ALA A 59 13.29 -22.81 10.22
C ALA A 59 13.40 -23.70 11.49
N SER A 60 13.89 -23.16 12.61
CA SER A 60 14.16 -23.91 13.84
C SER A 60 13.03 -23.94 14.87
N CYS A 61 11.96 -23.15 14.70
CA CYS A 61 10.98 -22.91 15.77
C CYS A 61 9.60 -23.53 15.46
N LYS A 62 9.23 -24.60 16.18
CA LYS A 62 7.98 -25.37 16.00
C LYS A 62 6.66 -24.61 16.22
N LYS A 63 6.67 -23.33 16.62
CA LYS A 63 5.48 -22.52 16.98
C LYS A 63 5.22 -21.33 16.02
N ILE A 64 5.68 -21.42 14.77
CA ILE A 64 5.56 -20.34 13.80
C ILE A 64 4.35 -20.57 12.87
N SER A 65 3.16 -20.28 13.36
CA SER A 65 2.05 -19.95 12.45
C SER A 65 1.69 -18.46 12.58
N LYS A 66 1.72 -17.91 13.80
CA LYS A 66 1.34 -16.51 14.06
C LYS A 66 2.45 -15.47 13.81
N ARG A 67 3.72 -15.89 13.72
CA ARG A 67 4.89 -14.99 13.54
C ARG A 67 5.36 -14.87 12.08
N VAL A 68 5.16 -15.89 11.26
CA VAL A 68 5.46 -15.82 9.80
C VAL A 68 4.47 -14.94 9.05
N SER A 69 3.23 -14.82 9.54
CA SER A 69 2.22 -13.90 8.97
C SER A 69 2.60 -12.42 9.02
N GLN A 70 3.62 -12.04 9.79
CA GLN A 70 4.14 -10.67 9.85
C GLN A 70 5.47 -10.52 9.09
N CYS A 71 6.21 -11.61 8.83
CA CYS A 71 7.55 -11.55 8.25
C CYS A 71 7.60 -11.71 6.72
N TRP A 72 6.55 -12.22 6.07
CA TRP A 72 6.54 -12.44 4.61
C TRP A 72 6.66 -11.15 3.79
N LYS A 73 6.22 -10.00 4.33
CA LYS A 73 6.41 -8.65 3.74
C LYS A 73 7.90 -8.23 3.60
N ILE A 74 8.82 -9.00 4.18
CA ILE A 74 10.26 -8.72 4.18
C ILE A 74 10.95 -9.35 2.95
N PHE A 75 10.35 -10.36 2.31
CA PHE A 75 10.90 -10.94 1.08
C PHE A 75 10.48 -10.07 -0.11
N LEU A 76 11.38 -9.25 -0.63
CA LEU A 76 11.04 -8.28 -1.68
C LEU A 76 11.80 -8.54 -2.98
N TYR A 77 12.75 -9.48 -2.98
CA TYR A 77 13.73 -9.64 -4.05
C TYR A 77 13.64 -10.98 -4.76
N SER A 78 14.04 -11.02 -6.02
CA SER A 78 14.08 -12.23 -6.85
C SER A 78 14.98 -13.32 -6.25
N SER A 79 16.04 -12.94 -5.54
CA SER A 79 16.92 -13.84 -4.79
C SER A 79 16.20 -14.60 -3.66
N ASP A 80 15.07 -14.10 -3.19
CA ASP A 80 14.30 -14.73 -2.10
C ASP A 80 13.36 -15.83 -2.60
N VAL A 81 13.06 -15.90 -3.91
CA VAL A 81 12.06 -16.80 -4.50
C VAL A 81 12.40 -18.27 -4.23
N GLU A 82 13.63 -18.70 -4.49
CA GLU A 82 14.07 -20.09 -4.25
C GLU A 82 13.91 -20.47 -2.77
N TYR A 83 14.19 -19.52 -1.87
CA TYR A 83 14.03 -19.73 -0.44
C TYR A 83 12.54 -19.82 -0.04
N ILE A 84 11.68 -18.94 -0.56
CA ILE A 84 10.24 -18.96 -0.29
C ILE A 84 9.63 -20.29 -0.75
N LEU A 85 10.00 -20.76 -1.95
CA LEU A 85 9.53 -22.03 -2.48
C LEU A 85 9.97 -23.19 -1.60
N LYS A 86 11.25 -23.24 -1.21
CA LYS A 86 11.78 -24.25 -0.27
C LYS A 86 11.10 -24.20 1.10
N LEU A 87 10.76 -23.01 1.58
CA LEU A 87 10.00 -22.85 2.81
C LEU A 87 8.58 -23.40 2.64
N SER A 88 7.93 -23.14 1.51
CA SER A 88 6.58 -23.61 1.19
C SER A 88 6.46 -25.15 1.18
N GLU A 89 7.54 -25.85 0.83
CA GLU A 89 7.65 -27.31 0.85
C GLU A 89 7.73 -27.90 2.27
N ASN A 90 7.98 -27.08 3.30
CA ASN A 90 8.12 -27.56 4.67
C ASN A 90 6.79 -28.19 5.17
N PRO A 91 6.81 -29.46 5.62
CA PRO A 91 5.60 -30.17 6.04
C PRO A 91 4.96 -29.59 7.31
N HIS A 92 5.65 -28.74 8.05
CA HIS A 92 5.13 -28.09 9.26
C HIS A 92 4.38 -26.78 8.98
N ILE A 93 4.41 -26.28 7.73
CA ILE A 93 3.68 -25.08 7.34
C ILE A 93 2.25 -25.45 6.94
N SER A 94 1.27 -24.70 7.46
CA SER A 94 -0.14 -24.98 7.12
C SER A 94 -0.42 -24.73 5.64
N LYS A 95 -1.44 -25.40 5.09
CA LYS A 95 -1.89 -25.19 3.71
C LYS A 95 -2.14 -23.71 3.38
N SER A 96 -2.74 -22.96 4.31
CA SER A 96 -3.01 -21.53 4.15
C SER A 96 -1.75 -20.70 3.98
N TYR A 97 -0.73 -20.96 4.81
CA TYR A 97 0.54 -20.24 4.73
C TYR A 97 1.34 -20.66 3.50
N ARG A 98 1.25 -21.92 3.09
CA ARG A 98 1.82 -22.38 1.83
C ARG A 98 1.23 -21.60 0.65
N THR A 99 -0.10 -21.46 0.58
CA THR A 99 -0.76 -20.63 -0.45
C THR A 99 -0.24 -19.20 -0.45
N MET A 100 -0.14 -18.55 0.72
CA MET A 100 0.40 -17.19 0.80
C MET A 100 1.86 -17.09 0.33
N LEU A 101 2.71 -18.05 0.72
CA LEU A 101 4.12 -18.08 0.30
C LEU A 101 4.24 -18.25 -1.22
N ILE A 102 3.46 -19.15 -1.82
CA ILE A 102 3.49 -19.36 -3.27
C ILE A 102 2.95 -18.13 -4.01
N VAL A 103 1.86 -17.52 -3.54
CA VAL A 103 1.33 -16.25 -4.08
C VAL A 103 2.37 -15.14 -3.98
N HIS A 104 3.09 -15.07 -2.87
CA HIS A 104 4.15 -14.09 -2.68
C HIS A 104 5.34 -14.31 -3.62
N ALA A 105 5.79 -15.56 -3.78
CA ALA A 105 6.81 -15.91 -4.76
C ALA A 105 6.37 -15.56 -6.19
N ALA A 106 5.13 -15.89 -6.56
CA ALA A 106 4.56 -15.54 -7.85
C ALA A 106 4.51 -14.02 -8.08
N ASN A 107 4.19 -13.22 -7.05
CA ASN A 107 4.25 -11.75 -7.12
C ASN A 107 5.66 -11.21 -7.42
N ILE A 108 6.68 -11.82 -6.86
CA ILE A 108 8.06 -11.42 -7.14
C ILE A 108 8.44 -11.81 -8.58
N VAL A 109 8.11 -13.03 -8.99
CA VAL A 109 8.44 -13.58 -10.32
C VAL A 109 7.69 -12.86 -11.45
N ALA A 110 6.44 -12.47 -11.23
CA ALA A 110 5.61 -11.78 -12.22
C ALA A 110 6.22 -10.46 -12.73
N LYS A 111 7.11 -9.83 -11.95
CA LYS A 111 7.84 -8.63 -12.37
C LYS A 111 8.80 -8.87 -13.54
N THR A 112 9.24 -10.12 -13.74
CA THR A 112 10.24 -10.49 -14.76
C THR A 112 9.75 -11.58 -15.71
N ASN A 113 8.86 -12.47 -15.26
CA ASN A 113 8.38 -13.62 -16.02
C ASN A 113 6.94 -13.97 -15.59
N LEU A 114 5.95 -13.49 -16.34
CA LEU A 114 4.54 -13.70 -16.01
C LEU A 114 4.11 -15.16 -16.18
N GLU A 115 4.60 -15.84 -17.21
CA GLU A 115 4.29 -17.25 -17.48
C GLU A 115 4.75 -18.16 -16.33
N GLU A 116 5.95 -17.95 -15.80
CA GLU A 116 6.46 -18.70 -14.65
C GLU A 116 5.66 -18.42 -13.36
N ALA A 117 5.23 -17.17 -13.16
CA ALA A 117 4.37 -16.82 -12.04
C ALA A 117 3.03 -17.56 -12.09
N ILE A 118 2.43 -17.70 -13.28
CA ILE A 118 1.19 -18.45 -13.48
C ILE A 118 1.41 -19.95 -13.22
N GLU A 119 2.53 -20.50 -13.69
CA GLU A 119 2.87 -21.91 -13.44
C GLU A 119 3.02 -22.20 -11.95
N LEU A 120 3.69 -21.32 -11.19
CA LEU A 120 3.80 -21.43 -9.73
C LEU A 120 2.43 -21.48 -9.05
N LEU A 121 1.49 -20.66 -9.51
CA LEU A 121 0.15 -20.62 -8.93
C LEU A 121 -0.71 -21.83 -9.29
N SER A 122 -0.47 -22.46 -10.43
CA SER A 122 -1.19 -23.68 -10.82
C SER A 122 -1.00 -24.82 -9.81
N GLN A 123 0.02 -24.74 -8.96
CA GLN A 123 0.34 -25.70 -7.91
C GLN A 123 -0.53 -25.54 -6.64
N ILE A 124 -1.29 -24.44 -6.54
CA ILE A 124 -2.13 -24.13 -5.39
C ILE A 124 -3.48 -24.84 -5.56
N GLU A 125 -3.76 -25.80 -4.68
CA GLU A 125 -5.11 -26.34 -4.54
C GLU A 125 -6.09 -25.21 -4.18
N PRO A 126 -7.30 -25.15 -4.76
CA PRO A 126 -8.32 -24.19 -4.36
C PRO A 126 -8.63 -24.35 -2.87
N THR A 127 -8.13 -23.44 -2.04
CA THR A 127 -8.41 -23.39 -0.60
C THR A 127 -9.33 -22.20 -0.27
N ARG A 128 -9.79 -22.14 0.99
CA ARG A 128 -10.57 -21.00 1.53
C ARG A 128 -9.84 -19.64 1.44
N TYR A 129 -8.55 -19.62 1.10
CA TYR A 129 -7.74 -18.42 0.87
C TYR A 129 -7.73 -17.97 -0.59
N SER A 130 -8.84 -18.20 -1.31
CA SER A 130 -8.99 -17.84 -2.73
C SER A 130 -8.83 -16.35 -3.00
N TYR A 131 -9.08 -15.49 -2.01
CA TYR A 131 -9.03 -14.04 -2.16
C TYR A 131 -7.69 -13.51 -2.72
N GLU A 132 -6.55 -13.89 -2.11
CA GLU A 132 -5.22 -13.42 -2.55
C GLU A 132 -4.85 -13.97 -3.94
N LEU A 133 -5.23 -15.22 -4.20
CA LEU A 133 -5.02 -15.86 -5.50
C LEU A 133 -5.86 -15.17 -6.59
N GLU A 134 -7.11 -14.84 -6.29
CA GLU A 134 -8.02 -14.15 -7.20
C GLU A 134 -7.60 -12.69 -7.44
N LYS A 135 -7.14 -11.99 -6.40
CA LYS A 135 -6.52 -10.65 -6.51
C LYS A 135 -5.30 -10.68 -7.44
N PHE A 136 -4.50 -11.74 -7.32
CA PHE A 136 -3.32 -11.90 -8.14
C PHE A 136 -3.66 -12.17 -9.60
N HIS A 137 -4.56 -13.12 -9.88
CA HIS A 137 -5.05 -13.36 -11.24
C HIS A 137 -5.67 -12.10 -11.86
N TYR A 138 -6.43 -11.33 -11.08
CA TYR A 138 -6.92 -10.02 -11.49
C TYR A 138 -5.79 -9.08 -11.89
N THR A 139 -4.75 -8.96 -11.07
CA THR A 139 -3.59 -8.09 -11.33
C THR A 139 -2.87 -8.50 -12.62
N ILE A 140 -2.61 -9.80 -12.81
CA ILE A 140 -2.03 -10.33 -14.05
C ILE A 140 -2.91 -10.04 -15.27
N ALA A 141 -4.24 -10.24 -15.14
CA ALA A 141 -5.15 -9.97 -16.23
C ALA A 141 -5.10 -8.49 -16.65
N CYS A 142 -5.07 -7.57 -15.69
CA CYS A 142 -4.89 -6.14 -15.95
C CYS A 142 -3.56 -5.87 -16.67
N ASP A 143 -2.46 -6.48 -16.24
CA ASP A 143 -1.14 -6.29 -16.88
C ASP A 143 -1.11 -6.81 -18.32
N TYR A 144 -1.69 -7.98 -18.60
CA TYR A 144 -1.84 -8.45 -19.99
C TYR A 144 -2.70 -7.50 -20.83
N ALA A 145 -3.80 -6.99 -20.28
CA ALA A 145 -4.64 -6.03 -20.98
C ALA A 145 -3.90 -4.70 -21.26
N LYS A 146 -3.09 -4.19 -20.33
CA LYS A 146 -2.22 -3.01 -20.56
C LYS A 146 -1.25 -3.25 -21.71
N ASN A 147 -0.71 -4.46 -21.83
CA ASN A 147 0.21 -4.87 -22.89
C ASN A 147 -0.50 -5.29 -24.19
N SER A 148 -1.81 -5.02 -24.33
CA SER A 148 -2.62 -5.40 -25.49
C SER A 148 -2.72 -6.92 -25.76
N GLU A 149 -2.39 -7.75 -24.77
CA GLU A 149 -2.51 -9.21 -24.81
C GLU A 149 -3.91 -9.66 -24.35
N PHE A 150 -4.96 -9.12 -24.98
CA PHE A 150 -6.36 -9.27 -24.54
C PHE A 150 -6.83 -10.73 -24.45
N GLN A 151 -6.31 -11.62 -25.30
CA GLN A 151 -6.64 -13.04 -25.24
C GLN A 151 -6.13 -13.69 -23.95
N LYS A 152 -4.86 -13.45 -23.58
CA LYS A 152 -4.29 -13.94 -22.33
C LYS A 152 -5.00 -13.33 -21.12
N ALA A 153 -5.29 -12.03 -21.16
CA ALA A 153 -6.05 -11.37 -20.12
C ALA A 153 -7.43 -12.02 -19.89
N SER A 154 -8.14 -12.34 -20.98
CA SER A 154 -9.42 -13.05 -20.94
C SER A 154 -9.31 -14.47 -20.39
N GLU A 155 -8.22 -15.17 -20.68
CA GLU A 155 -7.97 -16.52 -20.15
C GLU A 155 -7.70 -16.50 -18.65
N VAL A 156 -6.89 -15.55 -18.17
CA VAL A 156 -6.55 -15.42 -16.74
C VAL A 156 -7.75 -14.95 -15.93
N ILE A 157 -8.51 -13.94 -16.39
CA ILE A 157 -9.65 -13.43 -15.62
C ILE A 157 -10.75 -14.49 -15.43
N LYS A 158 -10.89 -15.48 -16.33
CA LYS A 158 -11.83 -16.60 -16.15
C LYS A 158 -11.51 -17.48 -14.94
N LEU A 159 -10.29 -17.42 -14.41
CA LEU A 159 -9.88 -18.13 -13.19
C LEU A 159 -10.39 -17.44 -11.92
N VAL A 160 -10.81 -16.18 -12.03
CA VAL A 160 -11.35 -15.38 -10.92
C VAL A 160 -12.85 -15.64 -10.81
N LYS A 161 -13.37 -15.87 -9.60
CA LYS A 161 -14.81 -16.15 -9.38
C LYS A 161 -15.50 -15.03 -8.61
N ASP A 162 -14.74 -14.27 -7.84
CA ASP A 162 -15.21 -13.15 -7.06
C ASP A 162 -15.66 -12.01 -7.98
N ALA A 163 -16.92 -11.59 -7.81
CA ALA A 163 -17.54 -10.57 -8.62
C ALA A 163 -16.79 -9.22 -8.57
N ARG A 164 -16.15 -8.91 -7.44
CA ARG A 164 -15.39 -7.64 -7.26
C ARG A 164 -14.34 -7.47 -8.34
N TYR A 165 -13.55 -8.52 -8.54
CA TYR A 165 -12.48 -8.52 -9.52
C TYR A 165 -12.98 -8.68 -10.96
N GLN A 166 -14.09 -9.38 -11.17
CA GLN A 166 -14.72 -9.46 -12.49
C GLN A 166 -15.23 -8.09 -12.96
N TYR A 167 -15.98 -7.38 -12.11
CA TYR A 167 -16.44 -6.03 -12.39
C TYR A 167 -15.29 -5.02 -12.45
N GLY A 168 -14.31 -5.13 -11.55
CA GLY A 168 -13.09 -4.34 -11.59
C GLY A 168 -12.35 -4.49 -12.92
N PHE A 169 -12.18 -5.72 -13.42
CA PHE A 169 -11.49 -5.96 -14.69
C PHE A 169 -12.28 -5.48 -15.90
N ARG A 170 -13.61 -5.60 -15.86
CA ARG A 170 -14.48 -5.04 -16.90
C ARG A 170 -14.33 -3.53 -16.97
N ALA A 171 -14.45 -2.83 -15.84
CA ALA A 171 -14.28 -1.38 -15.77
C ALA A 171 -12.86 -0.96 -16.16
N PHE A 172 -11.85 -1.75 -15.80
CA PHE A 172 -10.47 -1.55 -16.22
C PHE A 172 -10.33 -1.56 -17.76
N ASN A 173 -10.90 -2.56 -18.44
CA ASN A 173 -10.88 -2.61 -19.91
C ASN A 173 -11.65 -1.46 -20.56
N GLU A 174 -12.80 -1.10 -19.99
CA GLU A 174 -13.61 0.03 -20.46
C GLU A 174 -12.83 1.36 -20.31
N ALA A 175 -12.08 1.50 -19.21
CA ALA A 175 -11.19 2.65 -18.97
C ALA A 175 -9.99 2.67 -19.93
N LEU A 176 -9.36 1.52 -20.20
CA LEU A 176 -8.32 1.40 -21.24
C LEU A 176 -8.84 1.82 -22.63
N ALA A 177 -10.09 1.47 -22.94
CA ALA A 177 -10.77 1.87 -24.16
C ALA A 177 -11.26 3.33 -24.16
N ARG A 178 -11.15 4.02 -23.01
CA ARG A 178 -11.66 5.38 -22.77
C ARG A 178 -13.17 5.52 -22.97
N ASP A 179 -13.93 4.47 -22.69
CA ASP A 179 -15.38 4.43 -22.85
C ASP A 179 -16.10 4.68 -21.51
N ILE A 180 -16.29 5.96 -21.18
CA ILE A 180 -17.01 6.37 -19.97
C ILE A 180 -18.45 5.86 -19.97
N GLY A 181 -19.11 5.80 -21.13
CA GLY A 181 -20.49 5.32 -21.24
C GLY A 181 -20.60 3.82 -20.95
N ALA A 182 -19.57 3.04 -21.25
CA ALA A 182 -19.51 1.63 -20.83
C ALA A 182 -19.29 1.50 -19.31
N ILE A 183 -18.39 2.30 -18.72
CA ILE A 183 -18.18 2.32 -17.26
C ILE A 183 -19.49 2.65 -16.53
N GLU A 184 -20.21 3.68 -16.98
CA GLU A 184 -21.50 4.07 -16.39
C GLU A 184 -22.54 2.95 -16.48
N LYS A 185 -22.58 2.19 -17.59
CA LYS A 185 -23.46 1.02 -17.72
C LYS A 185 -23.07 -0.09 -16.75
N THR A 186 -21.77 -0.34 -16.57
CA THR A 186 -21.27 -1.31 -15.59
C THR A 186 -21.68 -0.91 -14.17
N LEU A 187 -21.59 0.36 -13.82
CA LEU A 187 -22.07 0.88 -12.53
C LEU A 187 -23.59 0.75 -12.37
N GLN A 188 -24.37 1.07 -13.40
CA GLN A 188 -25.84 0.90 -13.39
C GLN A 188 -26.25 -0.57 -13.21
N GLU A 189 -25.51 -1.50 -13.80
CA GLU A 189 -25.72 -2.94 -13.63
C GLU A 189 -25.49 -3.36 -12.17
N ILE A 190 -24.36 -2.94 -11.57
CA ILE A 190 -24.04 -3.21 -10.16
C ILE A 190 -25.13 -2.65 -9.24
N GLU A 191 -25.56 -1.41 -9.47
CA GLU A 191 -26.62 -0.75 -8.72
C GLU A 191 -27.95 -1.50 -8.84
N THR A 192 -28.32 -1.93 -10.05
CA THR A 192 -29.54 -2.71 -10.29
C THR A 192 -29.50 -4.04 -9.51
N LEU A 193 -28.36 -4.72 -9.50
CA LEU A 193 -28.18 -5.97 -8.75
C LEU A 193 -28.28 -5.75 -7.23
N HIS A 194 -27.76 -4.65 -6.72
CA HIS A 194 -27.87 -4.30 -5.31
C HIS A 194 -29.31 -3.96 -4.91
N GLN A 195 -30.00 -3.10 -5.67
CA GLN A 195 -31.41 -2.75 -5.43
C GLN A 195 -32.34 -3.97 -5.50
N ALA A 196 -32.03 -4.93 -6.37
CA ALA A 196 -32.72 -6.21 -6.46
C ALA A 196 -32.30 -7.23 -5.38
N GLN A 197 -31.45 -6.84 -4.43
CA GLN A 197 -30.96 -7.64 -3.30
C GLN A 197 -30.14 -8.88 -3.69
N PHE A 198 -29.57 -8.91 -4.90
CA PHE A 198 -28.60 -9.94 -5.30
C PHE A 198 -27.20 -9.68 -4.72
N LEU A 199 -26.92 -8.44 -4.29
CA LEU A 199 -25.69 -8.04 -3.62
C LEU A 199 -26.04 -7.45 -2.25
N ASN A 200 -25.40 -7.95 -1.19
CA ASN A 200 -25.43 -7.29 0.12
C ASN A 200 -24.52 -6.05 0.11
N GLU A 201 -24.67 -5.19 1.11
CA GLU A 201 -23.89 -3.93 1.25
C GLU A 201 -22.38 -4.17 1.20
N ASP A 202 -21.86 -5.14 1.96
CA ASP A 202 -20.43 -5.46 1.99
C ASP A 202 -19.90 -5.82 0.60
N THR A 203 -20.65 -6.62 -0.16
CA THR A 203 -20.24 -7.05 -1.51
C THR A 203 -20.36 -5.89 -2.49
N TYR A 204 -21.42 -5.08 -2.39
CA TYR A 204 -21.60 -3.88 -3.21
C TYR A 204 -20.43 -2.92 -3.02
N ASP A 205 -20.16 -2.48 -1.79
CA ASP A 205 -19.08 -1.52 -1.52
C ASP A 205 -17.73 -2.06 -1.98
N ALA A 206 -17.48 -3.36 -1.78
CA ALA A 206 -16.25 -3.99 -2.21
C ALA A 206 -16.10 -4.06 -3.75
N ILE A 207 -17.21 -4.22 -4.48
CA ILE A 207 -17.21 -4.13 -5.95
C ILE A 207 -16.94 -2.68 -6.36
N ILE A 208 -17.65 -1.71 -5.77
CA ILE A 208 -17.51 -0.29 -6.08
C ILE A 208 -16.08 0.18 -5.85
N ILE A 209 -15.44 -0.21 -4.75
CA ILE A 209 -14.03 0.11 -4.47
C ILE A 209 -13.09 -0.52 -5.49
N CYS A 210 -13.34 -1.76 -5.93
CA CYS A 210 -12.51 -2.41 -6.93
C CYS A 210 -12.63 -1.69 -8.29
N VAL A 211 -13.84 -1.32 -8.70
CA VAL A 211 -14.11 -0.53 -9.91
C VAL A 211 -13.47 0.86 -9.79
N ALA A 212 -13.62 1.53 -8.66
CA ALA A 212 -13.06 2.85 -8.39
C ALA A 212 -11.53 2.85 -8.58
N ASN A 213 -10.83 1.87 -8.00
CA ASN A 213 -9.40 1.67 -8.18
C ASN A 213 -9.02 1.37 -9.64
N ALA A 214 -9.85 0.63 -10.38
CA ALA A 214 -9.59 0.30 -11.77
C ALA A 214 -9.66 1.51 -12.71
N ILE A 215 -10.45 2.53 -12.37
CA ILE A 215 -10.74 3.66 -13.26
C ILE A 215 -10.13 4.99 -12.79
N VAL A 216 -9.54 5.06 -11.60
CA VAL A 216 -9.13 6.32 -10.94
C VAL A 216 -8.24 7.22 -11.80
N ASP A 217 -7.25 6.66 -12.48
CA ASP A 217 -6.35 7.43 -13.35
C ASP A 217 -7.08 8.01 -14.57
N PHE A 218 -8.16 7.35 -15.01
CA PHE A 218 -8.92 7.69 -16.22
C PHE A 218 -10.10 8.62 -15.94
N ALA A 219 -10.87 8.33 -14.90
CA ALA A 219 -12.12 9.01 -14.55
C ALA A 219 -12.17 9.40 -13.05
N PRO A 220 -11.20 10.20 -12.55
CA PRO A 220 -11.08 10.52 -11.13
C PRO A 220 -12.31 11.24 -10.57
N GLU A 221 -12.97 12.10 -11.35
CA GLU A 221 -14.22 12.74 -10.92
C GLU A 221 -15.37 11.73 -10.74
N LEU A 222 -15.44 10.69 -11.58
CA LEU A 222 -16.42 9.62 -11.41
C LEU A 222 -16.07 8.78 -10.18
N THR A 223 -14.80 8.45 -9.98
CA THR A 223 -14.30 7.75 -8.79
C THR A 223 -14.65 8.49 -7.50
N GLN A 224 -14.49 9.82 -7.48
CA GLN A 224 -14.89 10.66 -6.35
C GLN A 224 -16.38 10.52 -6.04
N ASN A 225 -17.25 10.60 -7.06
CA ASN A 225 -18.70 10.44 -6.87
C ASN A 225 -19.07 9.05 -6.36
N MET A 226 -18.36 8.01 -6.81
CA MET A 226 -18.56 6.64 -6.32
C MET A 226 -18.24 6.51 -4.82
N LEU A 227 -17.17 7.16 -4.34
CA LEU A 227 -16.81 7.12 -2.91
C LEU A 227 -17.89 7.75 -2.01
N LEU A 228 -18.54 8.82 -2.47
CA LEU A 228 -19.63 9.47 -1.75
C LEU A 228 -20.88 8.59 -1.63
N ALA A 229 -21.00 7.57 -2.48
CA ALA A 229 -22.15 6.66 -2.52
C ALA A 229 -21.93 5.36 -1.71
N LEU A 230 -20.78 5.17 -1.07
CA LEU A 230 -20.50 3.98 -0.26
C LEU A 230 -21.34 3.95 1.02
N HIS A 231 -21.79 2.75 1.40
CA HIS A 231 -22.67 2.56 2.56
C HIS A 231 -21.91 2.46 3.89
N GLN A 232 -20.65 2.01 3.85
CA GLN A 232 -19.81 1.83 5.02
C GLN A 232 -18.53 2.68 4.98
N HIS A 233 -18.00 2.99 6.17
CA HIS A 233 -16.66 3.56 6.29
C HIS A 233 -15.61 2.46 6.07
N TRP A 234 -14.95 2.49 4.92
CA TRP A 234 -13.90 1.54 4.57
C TRP A 234 -12.52 2.06 4.97
N ILE A 235 -11.72 1.19 5.59
CA ILE A 235 -10.37 1.50 6.09
C ILE A 235 -9.43 1.92 4.94
N ASP A 236 -9.61 1.35 3.75
CA ASP A 236 -8.75 1.60 2.58
C ASP A 236 -9.20 2.82 1.75
N ILE A 237 -10.21 3.59 2.22
CA ILE A 237 -10.70 4.78 1.50
C ILE A 237 -9.59 5.84 1.35
N LEU A 238 -8.72 5.99 2.34
CA LEU A 238 -7.67 7.01 2.33
C LEU A 238 -6.72 6.83 1.15
N GLU A 239 -6.25 5.60 0.89
CA GLU A 239 -5.35 5.32 -0.24
C GLU A 239 -6.02 5.62 -1.59
N LEU A 240 -7.30 5.29 -1.73
CA LEU A 240 -8.07 5.59 -2.94
C LEU A 240 -8.33 7.09 -3.10
N GLN A 241 -8.63 7.81 -2.02
CA GLN A 241 -8.74 9.28 -2.04
C GLN A 241 -7.42 9.93 -2.44
N GLU A 242 -6.28 9.42 -1.95
CA GLU A 242 -4.96 9.88 -2.38
C GLU A 242 -4.73 9.60 -3.88
N ASN A 243 -5.11 8.42 -4.38
CA ASN A 243 -5.03 8.07 -5.80
C ASN A 243 -5.89 9.01 -6.67
N ILE A 244 -7.11 9.33 -6.24
CA ILE A 244 -7.98 10.32 -6.89
C ILE A 244 -7.28 11.67 -6.94
N THR A 245 -6.71 12.10 -5.82
CA THR A 245 -6.04 13.40 -5.70
C THR A 245 -4.87 13.54 -6.66
N VAL A 246 -4.02 12.51 -6.74
CA VAL A 246 -2.88 12.46 -7.68
C VAL A 246 -3.39 12.46 -9.14
N SER A 247 -4.39 11.65 -9.44
CA SER A 247 -4.98 11.55 -10.79
C SER A 247 -5.64 12.85 -11.24
N LEU A 248 -6.34 13.54 -10.33
CA LEU A 248 -6.85 14.89 -10.57
C LEU A 248 -5.70 15.84 -10.87
N ALA A 249 -4.60 15.79 -10.09
CA ALA A 249 -3.49 16.71 -10.25
C ALA A 249 -2.83 16.58 -11.62
N HIS A 250 -2.72 15.37 -12.18
CA HIS A 250 -2.22 15.16 -13.54
C HIS A 250 -2.99 15.96 -14.59
N LYS A 251 -4.31 16.09 -14.42
CA LYS A 251 -5.19 16.82 -15.32
C LYS A 251 -5.28 18.31 -14.98
N ASP A 252 -5.46 18.61 -13.70
CA ASP A 252 -5.69 19.94 -13.16
C ASP A 252 -5.28 19.98 -11.67
N LEU A 253 -4.15 20.63 -11.39
CA LEU A 253 -3.63 20.76 -10.03
C LEU A 253 -4.60 21.52 -9.11
N ASP A 254 -5.30 22.55 -9.61
CA ASP A 254 -6.16 23.36 -8.77
C ASP A 254 -7.38 22.57 -8.29
N LYS A 255 -7.94 21.71 -9.16
CA LYS A 255 -8.98 20.74 -8.75
C LYS A 255 -8.48 19.76 -7.69
N ALA A 256 -7.27 19.22 -7.84
CA ALA A 256 -6.70 18.32 -6.86
C ALA A 256 -6.52 19.01 -5.49
N LEU A 257 -6.03 20.25 -5.48
CA LEU A 257 -5.90 21.03 -4.26
C LEU A 257 -7.26 21.36 -3.65
N CYS A 258 -8.30 21.62 -4.43
CA CYS A 258 -9.67 21.77 -3.92
C CYS A 258 -10.16 20.48 -3.26
N TYR A 259 -9.97 19.32 -3.90
CA TYR A 259 -10.37 18.04 -3.34
C TYR A 259 -9.69 17.74 -1.99
N ILE A 260 -8.45 18.18 -1.79
CA ILE A 260 -7.75 18.06 -0.50
C ILE A 260 -8.49 18.78 0.64
N ASP A 261 -9.17 19.90 0.37
CA ASP A 261 -9.94 20.60 1.41
C ASP A 261 -11.23 19.89 1.76
N GLU A 262 -11.80 19.10 0.84
CA GLU A 262 -13.06 18.40 1.05
C GLU A 262 -12.93 17.24 2.05
N VAL A 263 -11.70 16.78 2.33
CA VAL A 263 -11.43 15.67 3.24
C VAL A 263 -10.77 16.19 4.51
N GLU A 264 -11.49 16.16 5.64
CA GLU A 264 -11.04 16.67 6.94
C GLU A 264 -10.11 15.71 7.70
N ILE A 265 -9.10 15.14 7.02
CA ILE A 265 -8.15 14.20 7.62
C ILE A 265 -6.72 14.67 7.33
N ASP A 266 -6.02 15.13 8.36
CA ASP A 266 -4.66 15.69 8.24
C ASP A 266 -3.68 14.73 7.56
N ASP A 267 -3.68 13.45 7.97
CA ASP A 267 -2.80 12.43 7.39
C ASP A 267 -3.02 12.30 5.87
N PHE A 268 -4.28 12.31 5.42
CA PHE A 268 -4.63 12.30 4.00
C PHE A 268 -4.11 13.55 3.30
N LYS A 269 -4.37 14.75 3.86
CA LYS A 269 -3.96 16.02 3.25
C LYS A 269 -2.45 16.05 3.01
N VAL A 270 -1.70 15.60 4.02
CA VAL A 270 -0.24 15.52 4.00
C VAL A 270 0.24 14.48 2.99
N ASN A 271 -0.29 13.26 3.00
CA ASN A 271 0.12 12.19 2.10
C ASN A 271 -0.25 12.47 0.63
N ALA A 272 -1.44 13.01 0.37
CA ALA A 272 -1.87 13.38 -0.96
C ALA A 272 -0.93 14.42 -1.60
N LEU A 273 -0.57 15.47 -0.86
CA LEU A 273 0.40 16.47 -1.32
C LEU A 273 1.79 15.87 -1.53
N LYS A 274 2.27 14.99 -0.63
CA LYS A 274 3.55 14.30 -0.80
C LYS A 274 3.58 13.50 -2.11
N ARG A 275 2.51 12.79 -2.44
CA ARG A 275 2.43 12.00 -3.66
C ARG A 275 2.39 12.86 -4.92
N ILE A 276 1.62 13.95 -4.93
CA ILE A 276 1.64 14.93 -6.03
C ILE A 276 3.05 15.50 -6.22
N LEU A 277 3.74 15.80 -5.11
CA LEU A 277 5.07 16.38 -5.11
C LEU A 277 6.12 15.48 -5.76
N VAL A 278 6.10 14.18 -5.44
CA VAL A 278 6.98 13.18 -6.05
C VAL A 278 6.72 13.03 -7.56
N ASP A 279 5.46 13.18 -7.97
CA ASP A 279 5.03 12.96 -9.35
C ASP A 279 5.32 14.15 -10.28
N LYS A 280 4.92 15.38 -9.92
CA LYS A 280 5.00 16.55 -10.82
C LYS A 280 6.37 17.23 -10.85
N ASN A 281 7.12 17.19 -9.75
CA ASN A 281 8.49 17.70 -9.60
C ASN A 281 8.84 18.99 -10.40
N ASP A 282 7.97 20.00 -10.38
CA ASP A 282 8.16 21.29 -11.03
C ASP A 282 7.94 22.47 -10.07
N ALA A 283 8.61 23.60 -10.34
CA ALA A 283 8.66 24.74 -9.43
C ALA A 283 7.29 25.43 -9.22
N LEU A 284 6.44 25.46 -10.24
CA LEU A 284 5.13 26.13 -10.18
C LEU A 284 4.16 25.30 -9.31
N SER A 285 4.14 23.98 -9.53
CA SER A 285 3.35 23.07 -8.70
C SER A 285 3.82 23.10 -7.25
N LEU A 286 5.14 23.15 -7.02
CA LEU A 286 5.74 23.28 -5.69
C LEU A 286 5.25 24.53 -4.96
N GLU A 287 5.27 25.69 -5.63
CA GLU A 287 4.80 26.95 -5.06
C GLU A 287 3.31 26.86 -4.66
N LYS A 288 2.46 26.32 -5.54
CA LYS A 288 1.04 26.12 -5.25
C LYS A 288 0.80 25.18 -4.07
N MET A 289 1.55 24.09 -3.97
CA MET A 289 1.46 23.17 -2.82
C MET A 289 1.93 23.81 -1.52
N ILE A 290 2.98 24.63 -1.54
CA ILE A 290 3.42 25.39 -0.36
C ILE A 290 2.33 26.37 0.09
N GLN A 291 1.72 27.11 -0.85
CA GLN A 291 0.60 28.01 -0.54
C GLN A 291 -0.58 27.23 0.06
N LYS A 292 -0.88 26.05 -0.47
CA LYS A 292 -1.92 25.17 0.07
C LYS A 292 -1.64 24.76 1.52
N VAL A 293 -0.42 24.34 1.82
CA VAL A 293 -0.04 23.88 3.17
C VAL A 293 -0.18 25.00 4.19
N GLN A 294 0.02 26.25 3.80
CA GLN A 294 -0.20 27.40 4.68
C GLN A 294 -1.66 27.54 5.14
N THR A 295 -2.63 26.98 4.40
CA THR A 295 -4.06 27.01 4.78
C THR A 295 -4.44 25.85 5.71
N PHE A 296 -3.55 24.90 5.98
CA PHE A 296 -3.84 23.80 6.90
C PHE A 296 -3.91 24.32 8.34
N GLU A 297 -4.99 23.98 9.04
CA GLU A 297 -5.19 24.38 10.44
C GLU A 297 -4.12 23.75 11.33
N SER A 298 -3.86 22.46 11.12
CA SER A 298 -2.92 21.65 11.89
C SER A 298 -1.46 22.09 11.71
N PRO A 299 -0.79 22.56 12.77
CA PRO A 299 0.64 22.87 12.74
C PRO A 299 1.50 21.62 12.48
N VAL A 300 1.05 20.46 12.95
CA VAL A 300 1.74 19.17 12.75
C VAL A 300 1.72 18.80 11.28
N ALA A 301 0.55 18.83 10.63
CA ALA A 301 0.42 18.55 9.20
C ALA A 301 1.31 19.48 8.35
N ARG A 302 1.36 20.76 8.71
CA ARG A 302 2.26 21.74 8.07
C ARG A 302 3.73 21.34 8.20
N TYR A 303 4.18 21.06 9.43
CA TYR A 303 5.56 20.66 9.69
C TYR A 303 5.95 19.38 8.94
N GLU A 304 5.10 18.36 8.96
CA GLU A 304 5.36 17.09 8.29
C GLU A 304 5.54 17.23 6.78
N PHE A 305 4.70 18.03 6.12
CA PHE A 305 4.86 18.29 4.70
C PHE A 305 6.19 18.98 4.39
N PHE A 306 6.56 20.02 5.15
CA PHE A 306 7.83 20.73 4.94
C PHE A 306 9.05 19.87 5.23
N TYR A 307 8.96 18.98 6.23
CA TYR A 307 9.99 18.00 6.53
C TYR A 307 10.21 17.04 5.34
N GLU A 308 9.15 16.52 4.73
CA GLU A 308 9.29 15.68 3.54
C GLU A 308 9.84 16.43 2.32
N LEU A 309 9.41 17.68 2.13
CA LEU A 309 9.93 18.53 1.05
C LEU A 309 11.46 18.67 1.16
N ARG A 310 11.99 18.80 2.38
CA ARG A 310 13.44 18.78 2.65
C ARG A 310 14.09 17.43 2.28
N ILE A 311 13.44 16.30 2.54
CA ILE A 311 13.96 14.95 2.24
C ILE A 311 13.96 14.70 0.73
N VAL A 312 12.81 14.82 0.08
CA VAL A 312 12.57 14.41 -1.31
C VAL A 312 13.45 15.19 -2.28
N TYR A 313 13.56 16.51 -2.07
CA TYR A 313 14.30 17.36 -2.99
C TYR A 313 15.81 17.29 -2.76
N LYS A 314 16.30 16.92 -1.56
CA LYS A 314 17.72 17.07 -1.17
C LYS A 314 18.30 18.46 -1.49
N VAL A 315 17.45 19.46 -1.77
CA VAL A 315 17.97 20.70 -2.33
C VAL A 315 18.58 21.50 -1.18
N ASN A 316 19.70 22.16 -1.47
CA ASN A 316 20.15 23.37 -0.79
C ASN A 316 19.12 24.52 -0.94
N LEU A 317 17.83 24.26 -0.73
CA LEU A 317 16.75 25.24 -0.66
C LEU A 317 16.75 25.91 0.72
N PHE A 318 17.93 26.10 1.32
CA PHE A 318 17.98 26.73 2.64
C PHE A 318 17.24 28.06 2.58
N GLU A 319 17.41 28.89 1.55
CA GLU A 319 16.69 30.18 1.49
C GLU A 319 15.17 30.07 1.30
N GLN A 320 14.65 29.16 0.48
CA GLN A 320 13.21 29.03 0.23
C GLN A 320 12.51 28.26 1.36
N VAL A 321 13.12 27.18 1.86
CA VAL A 321 12.64 26.44 3.05
C VAL A 321 12.81 27.29 4.30
N TYR A 322 13.85 28.12 4.44
CA TYR A 322 14.04 29.02 5.59
C TYR A 322 13.09 30.22 5.54
N ALA A 323 12.86 30.82 4.38
CA ALA A 323 11.84 31.87 4.22
C ALA A 323 10.44 31.36 4.59
N VAL A 324 10.14 30.08 4.31
CA VAL A 324 8.87 29.45 4.65
C VAL A 324 8.85 28.89 6.09
N ALA A 325 9.95 28.35 6.59
CA ALA A 325 10.08 27.89 7.97
C ALA A 325 10.06 29.05 8.98
N GLN A 326 10.46 30.26 8.57
CA GLN A 326 10.25 31.49 9.34
C GLN A 326 8.77 31.85 9.53
N LEU A 327 7.88 31.34 8.67
CA LEU A 327 6.42 31.53 8.81
C LEU A 327 5.79 30.48 9.73
N ILE A 328 6.52 29.41 10.08
CA ILE A 328 6.09 28.39 11.03
C ILE A 328 6.47 28.90 12.42
N LYS A 329 5.49 29.37 13.20
CA LYS A 329 5.73 29.73 14.59
C LYS A 329 6.17 28.50 15.38
N PRO A 330 7.19 28.62 16.27
CA PRO A 330 7.56 27.55 17.19
C PRO A 330 6.33 27.08 17.98
N TYR A 331 6.26 25.78 18.28
CA TYR A 331 5.18 25.17 19.05
C TYR A 331 4.96 25.86 20.42
N ASP A 332 6.00 26.52 20.95
CA ASP A 332 5.97 27.28 22.20
C ASP A 332 5.27 28.65 22.12
N GLU A 333 4.92 29.13 20.92
CA GLU A 333 4.23 30.42 20.69
C GLU A 333 2.74 30.30 20.38
N MET A 334 2.19 29.08 20.30
CA MET A 334 0.74 28.86 20.21
C MET A 334 0.15 28.88 21.63
N SER A 335 -0.14 30.09 22.11
CA SER A 335 -0.82 30.31 23.39
C SER A 335 -2.15 29.55 23.47
N LEU A 336 -2.34 28.83 24.57
CA LEU A 336 -3.60 28.24 25.06
C LEU A 336 -4.79 29.20 24.98
#